data_AF-A0A3L7X669-F1
#
_entry.id   AF-A0A3L7X669-F1
#
_cell.length_a   1.000
_cell.length_b   1.000
_cell.length_c   1.000
_cell.angle_alpha   90.00
_cell.angle_beta   90.00
_cell.angle_gamma   90.00
#
_symmetry.space_group_name_H-M   'P 1'
#
loop_
_entity.id
_entity.type
_entity.pdbx_description
1 polymer ?
#
loop_
_entity_poly.entity_id
_entity_poly.type
_entity_poly.pdbx_seq_one_letter_code
_entity_poly.pdbx_strand_id
1 'polypeptide(L)'
;MEAAVSIIVFVVIALACGAWAGSICNNKGRRERLGWALGLILGLIGVLIAWLLPPSREFREWEARVLADAESWELPGAPGTASDREA
;
A
#
# COMPACT_ATOMS: atom_id res chain seq x y z
N MET A 1 -23.30 -32.73 -5.30
CA MET A 1 -23.84 -31.76 -4.31
C MET A 1 -22.75 -31.24 -3.40
N GLU A 2 -21.84 -32.08 -2.88
CA GLU A 2 -20.79 -31.65 -1.95
C GLU A 2 -19.84 -30.56 -2.49
N ALA A 3 -19.41 -30.68 -3.76
CA ALA A 3 -18.55 -29.66 -4.38
C ALA A 3 -19.21 -28.27 -4.45
N ALA A 4 -20.52 -28.20 -4.67
CA ALA A 4 -21.24 -26.93 -4.74
C ALA A 4 -21.29 -26.24 -3.37
N VAL A 5 -21.48 -27.01 -2.29
CA VAL A 5 -21.45 -26.49 -0.92
C VAL A 5 -20.06 -25.96 -0.57
N SER A 6 -19.00 -26.70 -0.90
CA SER A 6 -17.62 -26.26 -0.66
C SER A 6 -17.27 -24.96 -1.40
N ILE A 7 -17.73 -24.82 -2.65
CA ILE A 7 -17.50 -23.59 -3.43
C ILE A 7 -18.25 -22.41 -2.80
N ILE A 8 -19.52 -22.59 -2.39
CA ILE A 8 -20.30 -21.52 -1.76
C ILE A 8 -19.63 -21.06 -0.47
N VAL A 9 -19.20 -21.99 0.39
CA VAL A 9 -18.50 -21.65 1.63
C VAL A 9 -17.22 -20.87 1.33
N PHE A 10 -16.43 -21.31 0.35
CA PHE A 10 -15.21 -20.63 -0.04
C PHE A 10 -15.47 -19.19 -0.53
N VAL A 11 -16.47 -19.00 -1.38
CA VAL A 11 -16.86 -17.67 -1.90
C VAL A 11 -17.31 -16.76 -0.76
N VAL A 12 -18.11 -17.25 0.18
CA VAL A 12 -18.58 -16.46 1.33
C VAL A 12 -17.40 -16.02 2.20
N ILE A 13 -16.45 -16.91 2.49
CA ILE A 13 -15.25 -16.59 3.26
C ILE A 13 -14.38 -15.57 2.51
N ALA A 14 -14.18 -15.74 1.21
CA ALA A 14 -13.41 -14.82 0.40
C ALA A 14 -14.05 -13.41 0.38
N LEU A 15 -15.37 -13.32 0.22
CA LEU A 15 -16.09 -12.05 0.26
C LEU A 15 -16.00 -11.38 1.64
N ALA A 16 -16.10 -12.15 2.73
CA ALA A 16 -15.94 -11.63 4.09
C ALA A 16 -14.52 -11.08 4.32
N CYS A 17 -13.48 -11.79 3.88
CA CYS A 17 -12.10 -11.33 3.96
C CYS A 17 -11.86 -10.07 3.10
N GLY A 18 -12.40 -10.05 1.88
CA GLY A 18 -12.34 -8.90 0.98
C GLY A 18 -12.99 -7.65 1.59
N ALA A 19 -14.21 -7.77 2.11
CA ALA A 19 -14.91 -6.67 2.78
C ALA A 19 -14.15 -6.16 4.01
N TRP A 20 -13.58 -7.06 4.81
CA TRP A 20 -12.83 -6.68 6.01
C TRP A 20 -11.53 -5.95 5.69
N ALA A 21 -10.73 -6.49 4.76
CA ALA A 21 -9.53 -5.83 4.27
C ALA A 21 -9.84 -4.48 3.57
N GLY A 22 -10.95 -4.42 2.82
CA GLY A 22 -11.47 -3.20 2.21
C GLY A 22 -11.77 -2.11 3.23
N SER A 23 -12.47 -2.46 4.32
CA SER A 23 -12.76 -1.54 5.43
C SER A 23 -11.48 -1.03 6.11
N ILE A 24 -10.49 -1.90 6.34
CA ILE A 24 -9.19 -1.50 6.92
C ILE A 24 -8.47 -0.51 6.00
N CYS A 25 -8.41 -0.79 4.70
CA CYS A 25 -7.79 0.11 3.72
C CYS A 25 -8.53 1.46 3.62
N ASN A 26 -9.87 1.45 3.66
CA ASN A 26 -10.67 2.67 3.62
C ASN A 26 -10.41 3.55 4.85
N ASN A 27 -10.39 2.96 6.05
CA ASN A 27 -10.07 3.69 7.28
C ASN A 27 -8.65 4.29 7.28
N LYS A 28 -7.73 3.66 6.55
CA LYS A 28 -6.35 4.15 6.38
C LYS A 28 -6.17 5.17 5.25
N GLY A 29 -7.28 5.63 4.64
CA GLY A 29 -7.26 6.58 3.54
C GLY A 29 -6.61 6.04 2.27
N ARG A 30 -6.70 4.72 2.04
CA ARG A 30 -6.26 4.05 0.81
C ARG A 30 -7.47 3.65 -0.03
N ARG A 31 -7.23 3.36 -1.31
CA ARG A 31 -8.29 2.88 -2.21
C ARG A 31 -8.85 1.55 -1.70
N GLU A 32 -10.15 1.51 -1.43
CA GLU A 32 -10.86 0.30 -0.97
C GLU A 32 -10.60 -0.91 -1.86
N ARG A 33 -10.46 -0.69 -3.18
CA ARG A 33 -10.12 -1.72 -4.18
C ARG A 33 -8.85 -2.51 -3.84
N LEU A 34 -7.86 -1.90 -3.20
CA LEU A 34 -6.64 -2.60 -2.77
C LEU A 34 -6.95 -3.61 -1.66
N GLY A 35 -7.78 -3.23 -0.69
CA GLY A 35 -8.20 -4.12 0.40
C GLY A 35 -9.02 -5.30 -0.13
N TRP A 36 -9.95 -5.04 -1.05
CA TRP A 36 -10.72 -6.11 -1.70
C TRP A 36 -9.84 -7.08 -2.48
N ALA A 37 -8.87 -6.58 -3.27
CA ALA A 37 -7.96 -7.43 -4.03
C ALA A 37 -7.09 -8.30 -3.10
N LEU A 38 -6.55 -7.71 -2.02
CA LEU A 38 -5.76 -8.45 -1.02
C LEU A 38 -6.61 -9.52 -0.33
N GLY A 39 -7.79 -9.17 0.17
CA GLY A 39 -8.65 -10.09 0.92
C GLY A 39 -9.26 -11.20 0.07
N LEU A 40 -9.53 -10.98 -1.23
CA LEU A 40 -10.06 -12.02 -2.13
C LEU A 40 -9.01 -13.01 -2.61
N ILE A 41 -7.78 -12.55 -2.86
CA ILE A 41 -6.72 -13.40 -3.43
C ILE A 41 -5.97 -14.16 -2.34
N LEU A 42 -5.61 -13.47 -1.24
CA LEU A 42 -4.83 -14.04 -0.15
C LEU A 42 -5.70 -14.50 1.04
N GLY A 43 -7.00 -14.23 1.02
CA GLY A 43 -7.90 -14.54 2.12
C GLY A 43 -7.50 -13.81 3.40
N LEU A 44 -7.35 -14.57 4.48
CA LEU A 44 -6.99 -14.04 5.80
C LEU A 44 -5.60 -13.40 5.83
N ILE A 45 -4.65 -13.91 5.03
CA ILE A 45 -3.31 -13.32 4.92
C ILE A 45 -3.40 -11.92 4.30
N GLY A 46 -4.32 -11.72 3.35
CA GLY A 46 -4.57 -10.43 2.72
C GLY A 46 -5.09 -9.39 3.71
N VAL A 47 -5.96 -9.82 4.65
CA VAL A 47 -6.43 -8.98 5.76
C VAL A 47 -5.27 -8.58 6.67
N LEU A 48 -4.38 -9.51 7.01
CA LEU A 48 -3.20 -9.23 7.85
C LEU A 48 -2.27 -8.21 7.18
N ILE A 49 -2.03 -8.33 5.88
CA ILE A 49 -1.22 -7.37 5.11
C ILE A 49 -1.89 -6.00 5.08
N ALA A 50 -3.21 -5.93 4.82
CA ALA A 50 -3.96 -4.68 4.86
C ALA A 50 -3.91 -4.02 6.26
N TRP A 51 -3.89 -4.84 7.31
CA TRP A 51 -3.74 -4.40 8.69
C TRP A 51 -2.32 -3.92 9.03
N LEU A 52 -1.28 -4.52 8.46
CA LEU A 52 0.11 -4.10 8.67
C LEU A 52 0.50 -2.86 7.85
N LEU A 53 -0.20 -2.59 6.75
CA LEU A 53 0.09 -1.45 5.87
C LEU A 53 -0.05 -0.10 6.62
N PRO A 54 0.97 0.78 6.62
CA PRO A 54 0.86 2.07 7.29
C PRO A 54 -0.16 2.99 6.60
N PRO A 55 -0.78 3.92 7.34
CA PRO A 55 -1.70 4.93 6.80
C PRO A 55 -1.07 5.76 5.67
N SER A 56 -1.87 6.20 4.69
CA SER A 56 -1.35 6.91 3.51
C SER A 56 -0.82 8.32 3.80
N ARG A 57 -1.19 8.92 4.94
CA ARG A 57 -0.65 10.21 5.40
C ARG A 57 0.77 10.06 5.94
N GLU A 58 0.97 9.09 6.83
CA GLU A 58 2.28 8.83 7.44
C GLU A 58 3.32 8.45 6.37
N PHE A 59 2.93 7.70 5.35
CA PHE A 59 3.85 7.36 4.25
C PHE A 59 4.29 8.60 3.47
N ARG A 60 3.39 9.54 3.17
CA ARG A 60 3.73 10.78 2.47
C ARG A 60 4.57 11.72 3.31
N GLU A 61 4.30 11.81 4.61
CA GLU A 61 5.11 12.61 5.54
C GLU A 61 6.51 12.01 5.71
N TRP A 62 6.60 10.67 5.79
CA TRP A 62 7.88 9.97 5.80
C TRP A 62 8.67 10.20 4.50
N GLU A 63 8.02 10.06 3.35
CA GLU A 63 8.64 10.31 2.03
C GLU A 63 9.11 11.77 1.89
N ALA A 64 8.31 12.72 2.36
CA ALA A 64 8.70 14.14 2.40
C ALA A 64 9.91 14.37 3.33
N ARG A 65 9.99 13.71 4.48
CA ARG A 65 11.15 13.80 5.39
C ARG A 65 12.40 13.20 4.77
N VAL A 66 12.29 12.03 4.14
CA VAL A 66 13.42 11.36 3.47
C VAL A 66 13.94 12.19 2.30
N LEU A 67 13.05 12.82 1.51
CA LEU A 67 13.44 13.70 0.42
C LEU A 67 14.05 15.02 0.91
N ALA A 68 13.50 15.62 1.96
CA ALA A 68 14.07 16.82 2.56
C ALA A 68 15.45 16.57 3.16
N ASP A 69 15.65 15.40 3.79
CA ASP A 69 16.99 14.96 4.21
C ASP A 69 17.89 14.81 2.99
N ALA A 70 17.46 14.10 1.94
CA ALA A 70 18.23 13.90 0.71
C ALA A 70 18.68 15.22 0.05
N GLU A 71 17.80 16.22 -0.01
CA GLU A 71 18.13 17.57 -0.51
C GLU A 71 19.14 18.29 0.41
N SER A 72 19.06 18.08 1.74
CA SER A 72 20.07 18.62 2.67
C SER A 72 21.45 17.96 2.54
N TRP A 73 21.50 16.73 2.01
CA TRP A 73 22.75 16.04 1.64
C TRP A 73 23.33 16.53 0.30
N GLU A 74 22.56 17.25 -0.53
CA GLU A 74 23.10 18.03 -1.65
C GLU A 74 23.80 19.29 -1.11
N LEU A 75 25.03 19.08 -0.62
CA LEU A 75 25.90 20.12 -0.09
C LEU A 75 26.20 21.21 -1.15
N PRO A 76 26.36 22.49 -0.74
CA PRO A 76 26.85 23.54 -1.62
C PRO A 76 28.25 23.18 -2.12
N GLY A 77 28.33 22.73 -3.38
CA GLY A 77 29.57 22.30 -4.02
C GLY A 77 29.55 20.91 -4.67
N ALA A 78 28.38 20.28 -4.87
CA ALA A 78 28.30 19.06 -5.70
C ALA A 78 28.85 19.33 -7.12
N PRO A 79 30.01 18.75 -7.50
CA PRO A 79 30.56 18.98 -8.82
C PRO A 79 29.76 18.16 -9.84
N GLY A 80 29.04 18.85 -10.72
CA GLY A 80 28.58 18.23 -11.98
C GLY A 80 27.10 18.32 -12.32
N THR A 81 26.39 19.43 -12.05
CA THR A 81 25.11 19.69 -12.71
C THR A 81 25.12 21.02 -13.47
N ALA A 82 25.27 20.87 -14.78
CA ALA A 82 24.70 21.70 -15.85
C ALA A 82 25.20 23.13 -16.10
N SER A 83 26.03 23.75 -15.26
CA SER A 83 26.60 25.09 -15.56
C SER A 83 27.94 25.09 -16.32
N ASP A 84 28.62 23.93 -16.42
CA ASP A 84 29.96 23.85 -17.05
C ASP A 84 29.94 23.48 -18.54
N ARG A 85 28.77 23.52 -19.20
CA ARG A 85 28.63 23.22 -20.64
C ARG A 85 28.53 24.46 -21.53
N GLU A 86 28.72 25.64 -20.98
CA GLU A 86 28.68 26.92 -21.71
C GLU A 86 30.03 27.67 -21.70
N ALA A 87 31.15 26.92 -21.72
CA ALA A 87 32.49 27.46 -21.98
C ALA A 87 33.09 26.87 -23.25
#